data_AF-A0A2N7Z4N6-F1
#
_entry.id   AF-A0A2N7Z4N6-F1
#
_cell.length_a   1.000
_cell.length_b   1.000
_cell.length_c   1.000
_cell.angle_alpha   90.00
_cell.angle_beta   90.00
_cell.angle_gamma   90.00
#
_symmetry.space_group_name_H-M   'P 1'
#
loop_
_entity.id
_entity.type
_entity.pdbx_description
1 polymer ?
#
loop_
_entity_poly.entity_id
_entity_poly.type
_entity_poly.pdbx_seq_one_letter_code
_entity_poly.pdbx_strand_id
1 'polypeptide(L)'
;MFKPRTLAVAVTCLALALGPVAAVADPGNGKGQGSAKGNAQGGQGHGNQGHKGKGADADDRGHGPSIDRGGILGVLGGYRDYWSPGPSLPPGIQKKLARGKPLPPGIAKKLDGRLLGRLPHYDGYEWQQAGTDLILVAIASGLIYEVLEGAFD
;
A
#
# COMPACT_ATOMS: atom_id res chain seq x y z
N MET A 1 19.17 -14.22 -55.81
CA MET A 1 18.27 -15.33 -56.24
C MET A 1 17.90 -16.13 -55.00
N PHE A 2 16.61 -16.50 -54.89
CA PHE A 2 15.95 -17.34 -53.87
C PHE A 2 15.66 -16.77 -52.46
N LYS A 3 14.46 -16.17 -52.32
CA LYS A 3 13.47 -16.52 -51.25
C LYS A 3 12.64 -17.72 -51.77
N PRO A 4 11.79 -18.47 -51.02
CA PRO A 4 11.23 -18.26 -49.66
C PRO A 4 11.14 -19.55 -48.80
N ARG A 5 10.53 -19.48 -47.60
CA ARG A 5 9.45 -20.42 -47.20
C ARG A 5 8.77 -20.07 -45.87
N THR A 6 7.45 -19.92 -45.99
CA THR A 6 6.41 -19.73 -44.99
C THR A 6 6.25 -20.98 -44.12
N LEU A 7 6.09 -20.83 -42.81
CA LEU A 7 5.36 -21.80 -41.99
C LEU A 7 4.34 -21.02 -41.16
N ALA A 8 3.08 -21.18 -41.57
CA ALA A 8 1.91 -20.76 -40.83
C ALA A 8 1.74 -21.70 -39.62
N VAL A 9 1.59 -21.12 -38.43
CA VAL A 9 1.11 -21.86 -37.25
C VAL A 9 -0.22 -21.25 -36.87
N ALA A 10 -1.28 -21.99 -37.16
CA ALA A 10 -2.63 -21.71 -36.71
C ALA A 10 -2.72 -22.06 -35.22
N VAL A 11 -3.12 -21.10 -34.38
CA VAL A 11 -3.50 -21.35 -32.99
C VAL A 11 -4.99 -21.11 -32.86
N THR A 12 -5.71 -22.19 -32.62
CA THR A 12 -7.15 -22.27 -32.41
C THR A 12 -7.54 -21.55 -31.13
N CYS A 13 -8.29 -20.45 -31.23
CA CYS A 13 -8.91 -19.80 -30.07
C CYS A 13 -10.30 -20.38 -29.83
N LEU A 14 -10.47 -21.13 -28.74
CA LEU A 14 -11.77 -21.44 -28.15
C LEU A 14 -11.77 -20.87 -26.73
N ALA A 15 -12.53 -19.80 -26.48
CA ALA A 15 -12.80 -19.30 -25.15
C ALA A 15 -14.30 -19.05 -24.99
N LEU A 16 -14.90 -19.80 -24.06
CA LEU A 16 -16.30 -19.75 -23.70
C LEU A 16 -16.64 -18.42 -23.01
N ALA A 17 -17.76 -17.82 -23.41
CA ALA A 17 -18.35 -16.66 -22.76
C ALA A 17 -19.05 -17.07 -21.45
N LEU A 18 -18.72 -16.40 -20.35
CA LEU A 18 -19.49 -16.43 -19.10
C LEU A 18 -20.08 -15.03 -18.89
N GLY A 19 -21.40 -14.96 -18.77
CA GLY A 19 -22.18 -13.72 -18.65
C GLY A 19 -22.18 -13.10 -17.24
N PRO A 20 -22.49 -11.80 -17.11
CA PRO A 20 -22.61 -11.14 -15.82
C PRO A 20 -24.02 -11.28 -15.22
N VAL A 21 -24.09 -11.60 -13.92
CA VAL A 21 -25.28 -11.42 -13.08
C VAL A 21 -25.31 -9.97 -12.62
N ALA A 22 -26.36 -9.23 -13.00
CA ALA A 22 -26.62 -7.89 -12.50
C ALA A 22 -27.12 -7.97 -11.04
N ALA A 23 -26.27 -7.58 -10.09
CA ALA A 23 -26.70 -7.29 -8.73
C ALA A 23 -27.27 -5.87 -8.69
N VAL A 24 -28.53 -5.76 -8.27
CA VAL A 24 -29.27 -4.50 -8.10
C VAL A 24 -28.82 -3.75 -6.84
N ALA A 25 -28.73 -2.42 -6.95
CA ALA A 25 -28.43 -1.42 -5.92
C ALA A 25 -29.51 -1.38 -4.81
N ASP A 26 -29.16 -1.27 -3.51
CA ASP A 26 -29.05 -0.04 -2.65
C ASP A 26 -30.43 0.56 -2.24
N PRO A 27 -30.64 1.37 -1.17
CA PRO A 27 -29.88 1.73 0.05
C PRO A 27 -30.66 1.46 1.36
N GLY A 28 -30.00 1.62 2.51
CA GLY A 28 -30.70 1.64 3.80
C GLY A 28 -29.91 2.27 4.95
N ASN A 29 -29.45 3.51 4.79
CA ASN A 29 -28.87 4.29 5.89
C ASN A 29 -29.95 5.22 6.48
N GLY A 30 -30.38 4.92 7.70
CA GLY A 30 -31.31 5.75 8.46
C GLY A 30 -31.22 5.45 9.94
N LYS A 31 -30.14 5.91 10.61
CA LYS A 31 -30.06 5.86 12.06
C LYS A 31 -30.22 7.25 12.64
N GLY A 32 -31.46 7.52 13.05
CA GLY A 32 -31.86 8.72 13.78
C GLY A 32 -31.28 8.76 15.19
N GLN A 33 -31.03 10.00 15.60
CA GLN A 33 -30.53 10.44 16.90
C GLN A 33 -31.69 10.49 17.92
N GLY A 34 -31.47 10.04 19.16
CA GLY A 34 -32.51 10.05 20.21
C GLY A 34 -32.04 9.66 21.61
N SER A 35 -31.50 10.66 22.31
CA SER A 35 -31.48 10.99 23.75
C SER A 35 -31.69 9.95 24.89
N ALA A 36 -30.73 10.04 25.82
CA ALA A 36 -30.86 10.15 27.29
C ALA A 36 -31.25 8.91 28.14
N LYS A 37 -30.37 8.58 29.11
CA LYS A 37 -30.63 8.53 30.58
C LYS A 37 -29.59 7.65 31.31
N GLY A 38 -29.05 8.13 32.44
CA GLY A 38 -28.47 7.26 33.47
C GLY A 38 -27.14 7.73 34.06
N ASN A 39 -27.22 8.48 35.16
CA ASN A 39 -26.12 8.70 36.10
C ASN A 39 -25.97 7.48 37.03
N ALA A 40 -24.75 6.98 37.23
CA ALA A 40 -24.39 6.19 38.41
C ALA A 40 -22.87 6.19 38.62
N GLN A 41 -22.51 6.23 39.90
CA GLN A 41 -21.25 6.63 40.49
C GLN A 41 -20.40 5.40 40.86
N GLY A 42 -19.06 5.53 40.77
CA GLY A 42 -18.10 4.78 41.59
C GLY A 42 -17.26 3.72 40.87
N GLY A 43 -15.94 3.74 41.10
CA GLY A 43 -15.06 2.62 40.78
C GLY A 43 -13.65 3.00 40.35
N GLN A 44 -12.74 3.03 41.33
CA GLN A 44 -11.30 3.23 41.23
C GLN A 44 -10.62 2.16 40.35
N GLY A 45 -9.75 2.59 39.42
CA GLY A 45 -8.92 1.69 38.61
C GLY A 45 -7.77 2.42 37.92
N HIS A 46 -6.56 2.21 38.45
CA HIS A 46 -5.30 2.65 37.87
C HIS A 46 -5.01 1.89 36.56
N GLY A 47 -4.64 2.60 35.49
CA GLY A 47 -4.20 2.02 34.22
C GLY A 47 -3.65 3.09 33.28
N ASN A 48 -2.38 3.44 33.50
CA ASN A 48 -1.57 4.23 32.58
C ASN A 48 -1.14 3.38 31.37
N GLN A 49 -0.87 4.04 30.23
CA GLN A 49 -0.44 3.53 28.90
C GLN A 49 -1.61 3.19 27.95
N GLY A 50 -1.72 3.75 26.75
CA GLY A 50 -0.80 4.62 26.02
C GLY A 50 -1.52 5.17 24.78
N HIS A 51 -1.05 6.31 24.32
CA HIS A 51 -1.59 7.05 23.21
C HIS A 51 -1.20 6.32 21.91
N LYS A 52 -2.15 5.93 21.06
CA LYS A 52 -1.84 5.64 19.64
C LYS A 52 -2.89 6.29 18.76
N GLY A 53 -2.44 7.33 18.06
CA GLY A 53 -3.24 8.12 17.15
C GLY A 53 -3.73 7.32 15.96
N LYS A 54 -4.96 7.67 15.54
CA LYS A 54 -5.39 7.95 14.17
C LYS A 54 -4.76 7.11 13.05
N GLY A 55 -5.60 6.23 12.51
CA GLY A 55 -5.84 6.11 11.07
C GLY A 55 -4.69 5.57 10.22
N ALA A 56 -4.70 4.26 9.99
CA ALA A 56 -4.32 3.67 8.70
C ALA A 56 -4.81 2.21 8.70
N ASP A 57 -6.03 2.07 8.17
CA ASP A 57 -6.54 0.91 7.42
C ASP A 57 -6.22 -0.49 7.98
N ALA A 58 -7.20 -0.99 8.73
CA ALA A 58 -7.44 -2.40 8.91
C ALA A 58 -7.78 -3.04 7.56
N ASP A 59 -6.78 -3.54 6.85
CA ASP A 59 -6.95 -4.63 5.88
C ASP A 59 -6.15 -5.84 6.37
N ASP A 60 -6.73 -6.44 7.41
CA ASP A 60 -6.49 -7.81 7.84
C ASP A 60 -6.95 -8.75 6.69
N ARG A 61 -6.04 -9.02 5.74
CA ARG A 61 -6.18 -10.13 4.79
C ARG A 61 -4.93 -11.02 4.78
N GLY A 62 -4.58 -11.49 5.97
CA GLY A 62 -4.26 -12.90 6.22
C GLY A 62 -2.82 -13.42 6.07
N HIS A 63 -1.93 -12.83 5.26
CA HIS A 63 -0.61 -13.47 5.00
C HIS A 63 0.58 -12.51 4.78
N GLY A 64 0.42 -11.21 5.06
CA GLY A 64 1.48 -10.24 4.84
C GLY A 64 2.27 -9.87 6.10
N PRO A 65 3.51 -9.38 5.96
CA PRO A 65 4.31 -8.94 7.11
C PRO A 65 3.64 -7.77 7.85
N SER A 66 3.77 -7.77 9.18
CA SER A 66 3.35 -6.63 10.01
C SER A 66 4.37 -5.49 9.89
N ILE A 67 3.91 -4.31 9.48
CA ILE A 67 4.77 -3.16 9.22
C ILE A 67 4.70 -2.17 10.38
N ASP A 68 5.81 -1.99 11.11
CA ASP A 68 5.92 -0.95 12.12
C ASP A 68 6.24 0.42 11.48
N ARG A 69 5.19 1.10 11.01
CA ARG A 69 5.31 2.43 10.37
C ARG A 69 6.09 3.44 11.24
N GLY A 70 5.87 3.42 12.56
CA GLY A 70 6.53 4.33 13.49
C GLY A 70 8.05 4.14 13.54
N GLY A 71 8.52 2.90 13.69
CA GLY A 71 9.94 2.57 13.68
C GLY A 71 10.60 2.87 12.33
N ILE A 72 9.90 2.61 11.22
CA ILE A 72 10.38 2.93 9.87
C ILE A 72 10.57 4.44 9.69
N LEU A 73 9.60 5.26 10.11
CA LEU A 73 9.73 6.72 10.06
C LEU A 73 10.85 7.22 10.98
N GLY A 74 11.07 6.56 12.14
CA GLY A 74 12.20 6.84 13.01
C GLY A 74 13.56 6.58 12.34
N VAL A 75 13.68 5.45 11.62
CA VAL A 75 14.87 5.14 10.83
C VAL A 75 15.04 6.16 9.70
N LEU A 76 13.98 6.47 8.95
CA LEU A 76 14.05 7.49 7.90
C LEU A 76 14.57 8.81 8.47
N GLY A 77 13.99 9.29 9.57
CA GLY A 77 14.41 10.53 10.24
C GLY A 77 15.88 10.53 10.68
N GLY A 78 16.36 9.42 11.25
CA GLY A 78 17.76 9.30 11.70
C GLY A 78 18.79 9.13 10.58
N TYR A 79 18.36 8.74 9.38
CA TYR A 79 19.22 8.44 8.24
C TYR A 79 18.88 9.32 7.02
N ARG A 80 18.37 10.53 7.26
CA ARG A 80 17.99 11.51 6.23
C ARG A 80 19.12 11.80 5.24
N ASP A 81 20.37 11.80 5.68
CA ASP A 81 21.54 12.08 4.83
C ASP A 81 21.72 11.06 3.69
N TYR A 82 21.15 9.86 3.84
CA TYR A 82 21.15 8.82 2.81
C TYR A 82 19.89 8.82 1.95
N TRP A 83 18.94 9.71 2.24
CA TRP A 83 17.79 9.93 1.39
C TRP A 83 18.12 10.94 0.29
N SER A 84 17.87 10.56 -0.96
CA SER A 84 18.01 11.47 -2.09
C SER A 84 16.61 11.90 -2.53
N PRO A 85 16.07 13.02 -2.00
CA PRO A 85 14.70 13.41 -2.33
C PRO A 85 14.60 13.67 -3.83
N GLY A 86 13.75 12.87 -4.48
CA GLY A 86 13.33 13.15 -5.85
C GLY A 86 12.28 14.27 -5.87
N PRO A 87 11.96 14.82 -7.04
CA PRO A 87 10.79 15.68 -7.17
C PRO A 87 9.55 14.93 -6.68
N SER A 88 8.74 15.61 -5.86
CA SER A 88 7.46 15.04 -5.39
C SER A 88 6.62 14.61 -6.57
N LEU A 89 5.92 13.49 -6.39
CA LEU A 89 5.10 12.94 -7.45
C LEU A 89 3.93 13.86 -7.76
N PRO A 90 3.55 14.04 -9.05
CA PRO A 90 2.36 14.80 -9.39
C PRO A 90 1.12 14.22 -8.71
N PRO A 91 0.12 15.04 -8.36
CA PRO A 91 -1.05 14.60 -7.60
C PRO A 91 -1.87 13.50 -8.30
N GLY A 92 -1.82 13.44 -9.64
CA GLY A 92 -2.46 12.35 -10.41
C GLY A 92 -1.73 11.01 -10.31
N ILE A 93 -0.42 11.01 -10.02
CA ILE A 93 0.40 9.80 -9.82
C ILE A 93 0.32 9.33 -8.38
N GLN A 94 0.33 10.25 -7.40
CA GLN A 94 0.15 9.94 -5.98
C GLN A 94 -1.14 9.13 -5.75
N LYS A 95 -2.25 9.55 -6.37
CA LYS A 95 -3.53 8.81 -6.30
C LYS A 95 -3.49 7.39 -6.88
N LYS A 96 -2.48 7.07 -7.70
CA LYS A 96 -2.27 5.73 -8.26
C LYS A 96 -1.38 4.86 -7.38
N LEU A 97 -0.57 5.45 -6.50
CA LEU A 97 0.17 4.76 -5.46
C LEU A 97 -0.76 4.43 -4.31
N ALA A 98 -1.46 3.30 -4.43
CA ALA A 98 -2.29 2.78 -3.36
C ALA A 98 -1.90 1.33 -3.08
N ARG A 99 -2.08 0.91 -1.82
CA ARG A 99 -1.89 -0.49 -1.42
C ARG A 99 -2.74 -1.42 -2.31
N GLY A 100 -2.18 -2.57 -2.66
CA GLY A 100 -2.75 -3.58 -3.55
C GLY A 100 -2.72 -3.23 -5.04
N LYS A 101 -2.35 -2.01 -5.45
CA LYS A 101 -2.24 -1.64 -6.87
C LYS A 101 -0.83 -1.90 -7.41
N PRO A 102 -0.69 -2.18 -8.71
CA PRO A 102 0.62 -2.27 -9.35
C PRO A 102 1.33 -0.92 -9.32
N LEU A 103 2.62 -0.95 -9.02
CA LEU A 103 3.48 0.22 -9.04
C LEU A 103 3.62 0.74 -10.49
N PRO A 104 3.35 2.03 -10.76
CA PRO A 104 3.59 2.60 -12.07
C PRO A 104 5.07 2.48 -12.47
N PRO A 105 5.37 2.10 -13.72
CA PRO A 105 6.76 2.02 -14.16
C PRO A 105 7.41 3.40 -14.17
N GLY A 106 8.71 3.46 -13.81
CA GLY A 106 9.53 4.66 -13.95
C GLY A 106 9.44 5.69 -12.82
N ILE A 107 8.56 5.49 -11.82
CA ILE A 107 8.46 6.42 -10.67
C ILE A 107 9.23 5.93 -9.44
N ALA A 108 9.40 4.62 -9.31
CA ALA A 108 10.10 4.02 -8.19
C ALA A 108 11.59 3.90 -8.48
N LYS A 109 12.39 4.29 -7.50
CA LYS A 109 13.84 4.23 -7.50
C LYS A 109 14.30 3.34 -6.36
N LYS A 110 15.40 2.65 -6.60
CA LYS A 110 16.08 1.89 -5.54
C LYS A 110 16.57 2.86 -4.47
N LEU A 111 16.38 2.46 -3.22
CA LEU A 111 16.87 3.19 -2.07
C LEU A 111 18.41 3.05 -1.96
N ASP A 112 19.08 4.02 -1.34
CA ASP A 112 20.51 3.89 -1.02
C ASP A 112 20.71 2.64 -0.14
N GLY A 113 21.71 1.82 -0.46
CA GLY A 113 21.97 0.56 0.26
C GLY A 113 22.22 0.75 1.75
N ARG A 114 22.76 1.90 2.17
CA ARG A 114 22.99 2.24 3.58
C ARG A 114 21.68 2.48 4.32
N LEU A 115 20.71 3.13 3.68
CA LEU A 115 19.39 3.35 4.25
C LEU A 115 18.57 2.05 4.21
N LEU A 116 18.62 1.34 3.08
CA LEU A 116 17.94 0.05 2.91
C LEU A 116 18.37 -0.96 3.98
N GLY A 117 19.67 -1.01 4.30
CA GLY A 117 20.20 -1.89 5.35
C GLY A 117 19.78 -1.54 6.78
N ARG A 118 19.11 -0.40 6.99
CA ARG A 118 18.54 -0.02 8.29
C ARG A 118 17.04 -0.31 8.38
N LEU A 119 16.38 -0.46 7.24
CA LEU A 119 14.96 -0.77 7.19
C LEU A 119 14.71 -2.25 7.48
N PRO A 120 13.56 -2.60 8.09
CA PRO A 120 13.17 -3.99 8.25
C PRO A 120 13.09 -4.70 6.89
N HIS A 121 13.70 -5.88 6.81
CA HIS A 121 13.64 -6.72 5.63
C HIS A 121 12.45 -7.68 5.72
N TYR A 122 11.70 -7.82 4.62
CA TYR A 122 10.59 -8.75 4.50
C TYR A 122 10.80 -9.61 3.25
N ASP A 123 10.74 -10.92 3.41
CA ASP A 123 10.96 -11.85 2.31
C ASP A 123 9.90 -11.65 1.21
N GLY A 124 10.34 -11.57 -0.04
CA GLY A 124 9.46 -11.31 -1.18
C GLY A 124 9.03 -9.85 -1.33
N TYR A 125 9.52 -8.92 -0.49
CA TYR A 125 9.25 -7.49 -0.60
C TYR A 125 10.53 -6.65 -0.65
N GLU A 126 10.45 -5.50 -1.30
CA GLU A 126 11.56 -4.54 -1.39
C GLU A 126 11.08 -3.12 -1.10
N TRP A 127 11.88 -2.39 -0.32
CA TRP A 127 11.69 -0.96 -0.09
C TRP A 127 12.20 -0.16 -1.30
N GLN A 128 11.34 0.70 -1.83
CA GLN A 128 11.66 1.59 -2.93
C GLN A 128 11.21 3.01 -2.61
N GLN A 129 11.87 3.98 -3.22
CA GLN A 129 11.54 5.39 -3.11
C GLN A 129 10.70 5.82 -4.31
N ALA A 130 9.57 6.46 -4.08
CA ALA A 130 8.72 7.02 -5.13
C ALA A 130 8.56 8.54 -4.88
N GLY A 131 9.38 9.36 -5.54
CA GLY A 131 9.46 10.79 -5.27
C GLY A 131 9.91 11.08 -3.82
N THR A 132 8.99 11.54 -2.98
CA THR A 132 9.19 11.81 -1.54
C THR A 132 8.67 10.69 -0.63
N ASP A 133 8.01 9.69 -1.21
CA ASP A 133 7.32 8.65 -0.48
C ASP A 133 8.17 7.38 -0.43
N LEU A 134 8.09 6.63 0.67
CA LEU A 134 8.71 5.32 0.80
C LEU A 134 7.63 4.25 0.59
N ILE A 135 7.86 3.30 -0.31
CA ILE A 135 6.90 2.25 -0.65
C ILE A 135 7.50 0.87 -0.45
N LEU A 136 6.69 -0.06 0.04
CA LEU A 136 7.03 -1.49 0.07
C LEU A 136 6.37 -2.18 -1.12
N VAL A 137 7.15 -2.85 -1.95
CA VAL A 137 6.66 -3.48 -3.18
C VAL A 137 6.91 -4.99 -3.12
N ALA A 138 5.90 -5.79 -3.46
CA ALA A 138 6.05 -7.23 -3.60
C ALA A 138 6.83 -7.56 -4.89
N ILE A 139 7.98 -8.24 -4.77
CA ILE A 139 8.92 -8.48 -5.86
C ILE A 139 8.28 -9.34 -6.96
N ALA A 140 7.51 -10.36 -6.57
CA ALA A 140 6.91 -11.30 -7.51
C ALA A 140 5.80 -10.69 -8.38
N SER A 141 5.05 -9.71 -7.84
CA SER A 141 3.85 -9.17 -8.48
C SER A 141 3.96 -7.70 -8.87
N GLY A 142 4.97 -6.97 -8.37
CA GLY A 142 5.10 -5.52 -8.54
C GLY A 142 3.98 -4.72 -7.85
N LEU A 143 3.23 -5.36 -6.95
CA LEU A 143 2.15 -4.70 -6.21
C LEU A 143 2.70 -3.91 -5.04
N ILE A 144 2.15 -2.72 -4.83
CA ILE A 144 2.41 -1.90 -3.68
C ILE A 144 1.75 -2.54 -2.47
N TYR A 145 2.53 -2.93 -1.48
CA TYR A 145 2.05 -3.48 -0.23
C TYR A 145 1.78 -2.39 0.81
N GLU A 146 2.68 -1.41 0.90
CA GLU A 146 2.62 -0.32 1.87
C GLU A 146 3.09 0.99 1.23
N VAL A 147 2.51 2.11 1.66
CA VAL A 147 2.93 3.46 1.26
C VAL A 147 3.10 4.30 2.51
N LEU A 148 4.30 4.84 2.69
CA LEU A 148 4.61 5.86 3.67
C LEU A 148 4.71 7.19 2.92
N GLU A 149 3.59 7.90 2.90
CA GLU A 149 3.48 9.23 2.33
C GLU A 149 4.37 10.20 3.09
N GLY A 150 5.09 11.05 2.34
CA GLY A 150 5.91 12.10 2.91
C GLY A 150 6.82 11.55 3.99
N ALA A 151 7.80 10.71 3.60
CA ALA A 151 8.79 10.14 4.53
C ALA A 151 9.47 11.17 5.46
N PHE A 152 9.30 12.45 5.12
CA PHE A 152 10.12 13.58 5.49
C PHE A 152 9.42 14.94 5.43
N ASP A 153 8.10 14.96 5.19
CA ASP A 153 7.25 16.16 5.25
C ASP A 153 7.04 16.63 6.69
#